data_AF-A0A967WGL4-F1
#
_entry.id   AF-A0A967WGL4-F1
#
_cell.length_a   1.000
_cell.length_b   1.000
_cell.length_c   1.000
_cell.angle_alpha   90.00
_cell.angle_beta   90.00
_cell.angle_gamma   90.00
#
_symmetry.space_group_name_H-M   'P 1'
#
loop_
_entity.id
_entity.type
_entity.pdbx_description
1 polymer ?
#
loop_
_entity_poly.entity_id
_entity_poly.type
_entity_poly.pdbx_seq_one_letter_code
_entity_poly.pdbx_strand_id
1 'polypeptide(L)'
;HTQLETLGRKFGYFNGYEVCQSGEPGCIYATTGTTDDWAYGELGLAAYTFELGTAFFQGCSYFEGTILPRNLPALLYAFKAARR
;
A
#
# COMPACT_ATOMS: atom_id res chain seq x y z
N HIS A 1 10.44 11.05 3.58
CA HIS A 1 10.59 10.89 2.11
C HIS A 1 9.37 11.53 1.42
N THR A 2 9.37 12.85 1.18
CA THR A 2 8.15 13.61 0.82
C THR A 2 7.43 13.10 -0.42
N GLN A 3 8.16 12.62 -1.43
CA GLN A 3 7.57 12.05 -2.64
C GLN A 3 6.83 10.74 -2.35
N LEU A 4 7.42 9.85 -1.55
CA LEU A 4 6.79 8.58 -1.17
C LEU A 4 5.56 8.82 -0.30
N GLU A 5 5.63 9.75 0.64
CA GLU A 5 4.49 10.15 1.48
C GLU A 5 3.34 10.71 0.64
N THR A 6 3.64 11.54 -0.35
CA THR A 6 2.64 12.14 -1.25
C THR A 6 1.93 11.07 -2.08
N LEU A 7 2.68 10.15 -2.65
CA LEU A 7 2.12 9.05 -3.43
C LEU A 7 1.32 8.08 -2.53
N GLY A 8 1.82 7.74 -1.34
CA GLY A 8 1.09 6.94 -0.36
C GLY A 8 -0.26 7.56 0.03
N ARG A 9 -0.27 8.85 0.37
CA ARG A 9 -1.52 9.59 0.69
C ARG A 9 -2.50 9.59 -0.49
N LYS A 10 -2.00 9.60 -1.73
CA LYS A 10 -2.85 9.50 -2.91
C LYS A 10 -3.48 8.12 -3.08
N PHE A 11 -2.80 7.05 -2.68
CA PHE A 11 -3.41 5.71 -2.60
C PHE A 11 -4.48 5.66 -1.51
N GLY A 12 -4.16 6.16 -0.30
CA GLY A 12 -5.10 6.28 0.82
C GLY A 12 -6.36 7.07 0.46
N TYR A 13 -6.25 8.11 -0.37
CA TYR A 13 -7.40 8.87 -0.88
C TYR A 13 -8.43 7.99 -1.62
N PHE A 14 -7.99 6.95 -2.34
CA PHE A 14 -8.89 6.07 -3.09
C PHE A 14 -9.55 5.00 -2.22
N ASN A 15 -8.79 4.35 -1.34
CA ASN A 15 -9.29 3.21 -0.57
C ASN A 15 -9.69 3.55 0.88
N GLY A 16 -9.36 4.74 1.36
CA GLY A 16 -9.63 5.23 2.71
C GLY A 16 -8.74 4.60 3.79
N TYR A 17 -7.62 3.97 3.42
CA TYR A 17 -6.72 3.34 4.38
C TYR A 17 -5.89 4.37 5.13
N GLU A 18 -5.50 3.99 6.34
CA GLU A 18 -4.44 4.68 7.05
C GLU A 18 -3.13 4.53 6.27
N VAL A 19 -2.40 5.64 6.13
CA VAL A 19 -1.15 5.68 5.39
C VAL A 19 -0.07 6.15 6.35
N CYS A 20 0.87 5.25 6.65
CA CYS A 20 1.94 5.55 7.57
C CYS A 20 3.15 4.65 7.30
N GLN A 21 4.31 5.00 7.86
CA GLN A 21 5.56 4.27 7.68
C GLN A 21 5.66 3.14 8.70
N SER A 22 5.99 1.93 8.25
CA SER A 22 6.15 0.77 9.13
C SER A 22 7.14 1.09 10.26
N GLY A 23 6.73 0.86 11.51
CA GLY A 23 7.53 1.14 12.71
C GLY A 23 7.46 2.57 13.27
N GLU A 24 6.82 3.53 12.58
CA GLU A 24 6.59 4.87 13.16
C GLU A 24 5.49 4.86 14.24
N PRO A 25 5.49 5.82 15.19
CA PRO A 25 4.44 5.93 16.19
C PRO A 25 3.04 6.04 15.55
N GLY A 26 2.12 5.17 15.96
CA GLY A 26 0.77 5.07 15.39
C GLY A 26 0.63 4.03 14.27
N CYS A 27 1.73 3.43 13.81
CA CYS A 27 1.73 2.33 12.87
C CYS A 27 1.85 0.97 13.56
N ILE A 28 1.89 -0.10 12.76
CA ILE A 28 1.89 -1.50 13.22
C ILE A 28 3.17 -1.89 13.99
N TYR A 29 4.32 -2.07 13.32
CA TYR A 29 5.57 -2.47 13.98
C TYR A 29 6.78 -2.27 13.05
N ALA A 30 7.99 -2.18 13.62
CA ALA A 30 9.22 -2.10 12.83
C ALA A 30 9.57 -3.45 12.21
N THR A 31 10.09 -3.41 10.98
CA THR A 31 10.55 -4.57 10.21
C THR A 31 11.89 -4.27 9.56
N THR A 32 12.63 -5.32 9.18
CA THR A 32 13.83 -5.21 8.34
C THR A 32 13.83 -6.32 7.30
N GLY A 33 14.36 -6.02 6.10
CA GLY A 33 14.54 -7.02 5.04
C GLY A 33 13.25 -7.43 4.34
N THR A 34 12.23 -6.58 4.40
CA THR A 34 10.98 -6.76 3.66
C THR A 34 11.18 -6.50 2.17
N THR A 35 10.21 -6.91 1.35
CA THR A 35 10.30 -6.73 -0.10
C THR A 35 10.30 -5.26 -0.51
N ASP A 36 9.54 -4.42 0.19
CA ASP A 36 9.51 -2.97 -0.03
C ASP A 36 10.80 -2.27 0.42
N ASP A 37 11.40 -2.68 1.55
CA ASP A 37 12.73 -2.23 1.98
C ASP A 37 13.77 -2.48 0.89
N TRP A 38 13.85 -3.71 0.39
CA TRP A 38 14.83 -4.08 -0.64
C TRP A 38 14.54 -3.37 -1.97
N ALA A 39 13.28 -3.33 -2.42
CA ALA A 39 12.93 -2.70 -3.69
C ALA A 39 13.25 -1.19 -3.70
N TYR A 40 13.00 -0.49 -2.59
CA TYR A 40 13.37 0.92 -2.49
C TYR A 40 14.88 1.09 -2.31
N GLY A 41 15.49 0.33 -1.38
CA GLY A 41 16.90 0.48 -1.02
C GLY A 41 17.87 0.12 -2.13
N GLU A 42 17.60 -0.95 -2.87
CA GLU A 42 18.49 -1.45 -3.94
C GLU A 42 18.16 -0.84 -5.31
N LEU A 43 16.87 -0.75 -5.65
CA LEU A 43 16.44 -0.38 -6.99
C LEU A 43 15.90 1.05 -7.10
N GLY A 44 15.73 1.75 -5.98
CA GLY A 44 15.12 3.08 -5.94
C GLY A 44 13.64 3.08 -6.32
N LEU A 45 12.97 1.92 -6.29
CA LEU A 45 11.57 1.79 -6.66
C LEU A 45 10.67 2.34 -5.55
N ALA A 46 9.68 3.16 -5.90
CA ALA A 46 8.63 3.55 -4.97
C ALA A 46 7.78 2.32 -4.59
N ALA A 47 8.15 1.65 -3.51
CA ALA A 47 7.55 0.41 -3.04
C ALA A 47 6.60 0.66 -1.86
N TYR A 48 5.51 -0.09 -1.80
CA TYR A 48 4.44 0.07 -0.82
C TYR A 48 3.85 -1.29 -0.46
N THR A 49 3.51 -1.43 0.82
CA THR A 49 2.73 -2.56 1.33
C THR A 49 1.27 -2.13 1.50
N PHE A 50 0.34 -2.90 0.91
CA PHE A 50 -1.10 -2.73 1.10
C PHE A 50 -1.61 -3.89 1.95
N GLU A 51 -1.98 -3.60 3.20
CA GLU A 51 -2.58 -4.59 4.09
C GLU A 51 -4.07 -4.72 3.81
N LEU A 52 -4.50 -5.89 3.31
CA LEU A 52 -5.85 -6.11 2.80
C LEU A 52 -6.67 -7.03 3.70
N GLY A 53 -7.97 -6.78 3.73
CA GLY A 53 -8.95 -7.65 4.38
C GLY A 53 -8.86 -7.62 5.90
N THR A 54 -9.47 -8.62 6.53
CA THR A 54 -9.53 -8.75 8.01
C THR A 54 -9.25 -10.17 8.48
N ALA A 55 -8.90 -11.07 7.55
CA ALA A 55 -8.63 -12.47 7.79
C ALA A 55 -7.57 -12.97 6.82
N PHE A 56 -6.72 -13.90 7.27
CA PHE A 56 -5.72 -14.55 6.41
C PHE A 56 -6.34 -15.21 5.17
N PHE A 57 -7.53 -15.79 5.32
CA PHE A 57 -8.30 -16.40 4.23
C PHE A 57 -9.64 -15.70 4.11
N GLN A 58 -9.67 -14.60 3.36
CA GLN A 58 -10.90 -13.82 3.16
C GLN A 58 -11.91 -14.59 2.30
N GLY A 59 -13.19 -14.56 2.70
CA GLY A 59 -14.26 -15.10 1.87
C GLY A 59 -14.40 -14.37 0.53
N CYS A 60 -14.68 -15.12 -0.54
CA CYS A 60 -14.77 -14.59 -1.91
C CYS A 60 -15.76 -13.44 -2.04
N SER A 61 -16.94 -13.55 -1.43
CA SER A 61 -17.98 -12.51 -1.48
C SER A 61 -17.52 -11.18 -0.86
N TYR A 62 -16.73 -11.21 0.21
CA TYR A 62 -16.18 -9.98 0.80
C TYR A 62 -15.01 -9.43 -0.03
N PHE A 63 -14.19 -10.30 -0.60
CA PHE A 63 -13.14 -9.86 -1.52
C PHE A 63 -13.73 -9.13 -2.74
N GLU A 64 -14.66 -9.78 -3.43
CA GLU A 64 -15.28 -9.28 -4.66
C GLU A 64 -16.19 -8.07 -4.39
N GLY A 65 -16.98 -8.10 -3.31
CA GLY A 65 -17.94 -7.06 -2.98
C GLY A 65 -17.35 -5.86 -2.24
N THR A 66 -16.19 -6.00 -1.61
CA THR A 66 -15.62 -4.94 -0.76
C THR A 66 -14.14 -4.65 -1.06
N ILE A 67 -13.26 -5.65 -0.94
CA ILE A 67 -11.80 -5.39 -1.01
C ILE A 67 -11.38 -4.93 -2.40
N LEU A 68 -11.75 -5.69 -3.43
CA LEU A 68 -11.37 -5.40 -4.81
C LEU A 68 -11.88 -4.02 -5.27
N PRO A 69 -13.20 -3.71 -5.23
CA PRO A 69 -13.69 -2.42 -5.71
C PRO A 69 -13.14 -1.24 -4.93
N ARG A 70 -12.83 -1.41 -3.63
CA ARG A 70 -12.23 -0.35 -2.79
C ARG A 70 -10.78 -0.07 -3.16
N ASN A 71 -10.00 -1.07 -3.57
CA ASN A 71 -8.56 -0.92 -3.78
C ASN A 71 -8.15 -0.77 -5.25
N LEU A 72 -8.96 -1.25 -6.20
CA LEU A 72 -8.63 -1.21 -7.62
C LEU A 72 -8.29 0.20 -8.14
N PRO A 73 -8.99 1.29 -7.75
CA PRO A 73 -8.60 2.63 -8.18
C PRO A 73 -7.22 3.08 -7.71
N ALA A 74 -6.79 2.68 -6.50
CA ALA A 74 -5.46 2.96 -5.98
C ALA A 74 -4.38 2.23 -6.82
N LEU A 75 -4.62 0.96 -7.15
CA LEU A 75 -3.71 0.18 -7.98
C LEU A 75 -3.62 0.71 -9.42
N LEU A 76 -4.73 1.12 -10.02
CA LEU A 76 -4.72 1.79 -11.32
C LEU A 76 -3.94 3.11 -11.29
N TYR A 77 -4.03 3.87 -10.19
CA TYR A 77 -3.20 5.06 -10.01
C TYR A 77 -1.71 4.71 -9.85
N ALA A 78 -1.37 3.63 -9.14
CA ALA A 78 -0.01 3.15 -9.02
C ALA A 78 0.59 2.81 -10.41
N PHE A 79 -0.16 2.10 -11.25
CA PHE A 79 0.23 1.84 -12.65
C PHE A 79 0.46 3.13 -13.44
N LYS A 80 -0.42 4.12 -13.28
CA LYS A 80 -0.26 5.43 -13.93
C LYS A 80 1.00 6.16 -13.43
N ALA A 81 1.27 6.14 -12.13
CA ALA A 81 2.42 6.80 -11.53
C ALA A 81 3.76 6.14 -11.91
N ALA A 82 3.75 4.83 -12.18
CA ALA A 82 4.89 4.11 -12.70
C ALA A 82 5.18 4.41 -14.19
N ARG A 83 4.21 4.99 -14.91
CA ARG A 83 4.38 5.35 -16.32
C ARG A 83 5.20 6.64 -16.41
N ARG A 84 6.34 6.54 -17.12
CA ARG A 84 7.18 7.68 -17.51
C ARG A 84 6.42 8.66 -18.40
#